data_AF-B3T265-F1
#
_entry.id   AF-B3T265-F1
#
_cell.length_a   1.000
_cell.length_b   1.000
_cell.length_c   1.000
_cell.angle_alpha   90.00
_cell.angle_beta   90.00
_cell.angle_gamma   90.00
#
_symmetry.space_group_name_H-M   'P 1'
#
loop_
_entity.id
_entity.type
_entity.pdbx_description
1 polymer ?
#
loop_
_entity_poly.entity_id
_entity_poly.type
_entity_poly.pdbx_seq_one_letter_code
_entity_poly.pdbx_strand_id
1 'polypeptide(L)'
;MTSSSFGKQYSQEAALGFIDVHTHITSEAYTSLLNEHGSHIYNLRPDSEGRTVVMRGNIRFMTFTEPMFDPEMRFAPMDEVGVDMQLLSYTCPNTYWAGPDIVEHLTRTMNDHLASVCNQWPDRYRGLASVPLKNVELAISEMERAVDDLGGTWSG
;
A
#
# COMPACT_ATOMS: atom_id res chain seq x y z
N MET A 1 28.09 -18.18 42.75
CA MET A 1 27.86 -19.46 42.03
C MET A 1 26.37 -19.76 42.04
N THR A 2 25.90 -20.48 41.01
CA THR A 2 24.51 -20.63 40.50
C THR A 2 24.12 -19.41 39.64
N SER A 3 24.33 -19.39 38.31
CA SER A 3 23.93 -20.29 37.19
C SER A 3 22.42 -20.40 37.02
N SER A 4 21.90 -19.68 36.02
CA SER A 4 20.70 -20.06 35.28
C SER A 4 20.84 -19.52 33.85
N SER A 5 21.38 -20.36 32.98
CA SER A 5 21.38 -20.20 31.53
C SER A 5 20.05 -20.70 30.97
N PHE A 6 19.26 -19.81 30.36
CA PHE A 6 18.28 -20.14 29.31
C PHE A 6 18.97 -19.75 27.99
N GLY A 7 19.41 -20.65 27.10
CA GLY A 7 18.59 -21.44 26.16
C GLY A 7 18.03 -20.51 25.06
N LYS A 8 18.40 -20.55 23.77
CA LYS A 8 18.94 -21.60 22.89
C LYS A 8 19.91 -21.01 21.84
N GLN A 9 20.90 -21.80 21.43
CA GLN A 9 21.57 -21.60 20.14
C GLN A 9 20.56 -21.92 19.03
N TYR A 10 20.25 -20.93 18.20
CA TYR A 10 19.53 -21.15 16.95
C TYR A 10 20.53 -21.69 15.92
N SER A 11 20.22 -22.84 15.32
CA SER A 11 20.89 -23.35 14.12
C SER A 11 20.73 -22.36 12.97
N GLN A 12 21.72 -22.28 12.07
CA GLN A 12 21.70 -21.48 10.84
C GLN A 12 20.66 -22.00 9.82
N GLU A 13 19.39 -21.99 10.16
CA GLU A 13 18.28 -21.95 9.19
C GLU A 13 17.90 -20.47 9.02
N ALA A 14 17.61 -20.05 7.77
CA ALA A 14 17.37 -18.67 7.39
C ALA A 14 16.59 -17.91 8.49
N ALA A 15 17.20 -16.86 9.04
CA ALA A 15 16.54 -16.02 10.04
C ALA A 15 15.16 -15.63 9.48
N LEU A 16 14.08 -15.94 10.19
CA LEU A 16 12.75 -15.48 9.80
C LEU A 16 12.79 -13.95 9.78
N GLY A 17 12.75 -13.37 8.58
CA GLY A 17 12.75 -11.92 8.41
C GLY A 17 11.50 -11.30 9.03
N PHE A 18 11.62 -10.09 9.57
CA PHE A 18 10.50 -9.33 10.10
C PHE A 18 9.73 -8.68 8.95
N ILE A 19 8.46 -9.07 8.81
CA ILE A 19 7.56 -8.57 7.77
C ILE A 19 6.52 -7.67 8.42
N ASP A 20 6.49 -6.40 8.01
CA ASP A 20 5.41 -5.49 8.35
C ASP A 20 4.26 -5.64 7.35
N VAL A 21 3.09 -6.03 7.86
CA VAL A 21 1.90 -6.34 7.06
C VAL A 21 0.89 -5.19 6.98
N HIS A 22 1.20 -4.02 7.55
CA HIS A 22 0.29 -2.87 7.58
C HIS A 22 1.03 -1.59 7.21
N THR A 23 1.36 -1.46 5.93
CA THR A 23 1.92 -0.23 5.38
C THR A 23 1.14 0.22 4.14
N HIS A 24 1.02 1.54 4.00
CA HIS A 24 0.23 2.17 2.94
C HIS A 24 1.09 2.92 1.92
N ILE A 25 0.67 2.82 0.66
CA ILE A 25 1.21 3.56 -0.48
C ILE A 25 0.09 4.38 -1.15
N THR A 26 0.48 5.41 -1.89
CA THR A 26 -0.38 6.19 -2.79
C THR A 26 0.42 6.64 -4.01
N SER A 27 -0.19 7.39 -4.92
CA SER A 27 0.47 7.91 -6.13
C SER A 27 -0.17 9.22 -6.55
N GLU A 28 0.54 10.03 -7.33
CA GLU A 28 -0.01 11.25 -7.91
C GLU A 28 -1.18 10.98 -8.87
N ALA A 29 -1.16 9.84 -9.58
CA ALA A 29 -2.28 9.44 -10.43
C ALA A 29 -3.56 9.20 -9.60
N TYR A 30 -3.43 8.52 -8.46
CA TYR A 30 -4.55 8.29 -7.54
C TYR A 30 -5.09 9.60 -6.95
N THR A 31 -4.22 10.51 -6.48
CA THR A 31 -4.67 11.79 -5.91
C THR A 31 -5.33 12.67 -6.96
N SER A 32 -4.84 12.64 -8.21
CA SER A 32 -5.46 13.33 -9.35
C SER A 32 -6.86 12.80 -9.63
N LEU A 33 -7.02 11.47 -9.74
CA LEU A 33 -8.34 10.85 -9.94
C LEU A 33 -9.31 11.13 -8.79
N LEU A 34 -8.83 11.09 -7.54
CA LEU A 34 -9.62 11.42 -6.36
C LEU A 34 -10.09 12.87 -6.38
N ASN A 35 -9.23 13.80 -6.81
CA ASN A 35 -9.57 15.22 -6.93
C ASN A 35 -10.58 15.47 -8.05
N GLU A 36 -10.39 14.85 -9.22
CA GLU A 36 -11.23 15.06 -10.40
C GLU A 36 -12.62 14.42 -10.27
N HIS A 37 -12.69 13.20 -9.75
CA HIS A 37 -13.91 12.39 -9.74
C HIS A 37 -14.51 12.18 -8.34
N GLY A 38 -13.70 12.30 -7.29
CA GLY A 38 -14.10 12.01 -5.91
C GLY A 38 -14.51 13.22 -5.07
N SER A 39 -14.38 14.45 -5.60
CA SER A 39 -14.63 15.73 -4.90
C SER A 39 -16.02 15.85 -4.26
N HIS A 40 -17.01 15.14 -4.80
CA HIS A 40 -18.37 15.04 -4.27
C HIS A 40 -18.45 14.36 -2.89
N ILE A 41 -17.44 13.57 -2.49
CA ILE A 41 -17.32 12.92 -1.17
C ILE A 41 -16.07 13.40 -0.43
N TYR A 42 -14.93 13.42 -1.14
CA TYR A 42 -13.60 13.66 -0.57
C TYR A 42 -12.93 14.84 -1.27
N ASN A 43 -12.53 15.85 -0.50
CA ASN A 43 -11.85 17.02 -1.03
C ASN A 43 -10.40 17.02 -0.56
N LEU A 44 -9.45 17.28 -1.46
CA LEU A 44 -8.04 17.43 -1.12
C LEU A 44 -7.73 18.87 -0.76
N ARG A 45 -7.03 19.10 0.36
CA ARG A 45 -6.59 20.42 0.81
C ARG A 45 -5.21 20.35 1.44
N PRO A 46 -4.36 21.37 1.30
CA PRO A 46 -3.12 21.43 2.08
C PRO A 46 -3.42 21.71 3.56
N ASP A 47 -2.64 21.13 4.47
CA ASP A 47 -2.55 21.59 5.86
C ASP A 47 -1.55 22.76 6.01
N SER A 48 -1.32 23.20 7.25
CA SER A 48 -0.37 24.27 7.58
C SER A 48 1.09 23.94 7.24
N GLU A 49 1.42 22.66 7.03
CA GLU A 49 2.75 22.19 6.64
C GLU A 49 2.82 21.87 5.14
N GLY A 50 1.75 22.14 4.38
CA GLY A 50 1.68 21.88 2.93
C GLY A 50 1.37 20.43 2.56
N ARG A 51 1.09 19.55 3.53
CA ARG A 51 0.74 18.14 3.24
C ARG A 51 -0.68 18.04 2.70
N THR A 52 -0.90 17.12 1.76
CA THR A 52 -2.22 16.85 1.21
C THR A 52 -3.10 16.14 2.24
N VAL A 53 -4.20 16.78 2.61
CA VAL A 53 -5.23 16.30 3.52
C VAL A 53 -6.46 15.86 2.74
N VAL A 54 -6.95 14.67 3.04
CA VAL A 54 -8.23 14.16 2.54
C VAL A 54 -9.33 14.58 3.51
N MET A 55 -10.27 15.41 3.05
CA MET A 55 -11.41 15.90 3.83
C MET A 55 -12.69 15.18 3.42
N ARG A 56 -13.48 14.69 4.38
CA ARG A 56 -14.85 14.22 4.14
C ARG A 56 -15.83 15.20 4.77
N GLY A 57 -16.42 16.07 3.94
CA GLY A 57 -17.09 17.27 4.44
C GLY A 57 -16.11 18.17 5.20
N ASN A 58 -16.41 18.50 6.45
CA ASN A 58 -15.54 19.31 7.32
C ASN A 58 -14.60 18.49 8.22
N ILE A 59 -14.59 17.17 8.08
CA ILE A 59 -13.78 16.28 8.91
C ILE A 59 -12.49 15.94 8.16
N ARG A 60 -11.35 16.12 8.84
CA ARG A 60 -10.07 15.56 8.38
C ARG A 60 -10.14 14.05 8.46
N PHE A 61 -10.20 13.39 7.30
CA PHE A 61 -10.28 11.94 7.21
C PHE A 61 -8.88 11.31 7.34
N MET A 62 -7.91 11.86 6.63
CA MET A 62 -6.50 11.49 6.75
C MET A 62 -5.57 12.57 6.18
N THR A 63 -4.27 12.41 6.40
CA THR A 63 -3.21 13.24 5.79
C THR A 63 -2.25 12.30 5.09
N PHE A 64 -1.93 12.57 3.82
CA PHE A 64 -0.87 11.83 3.14
C PHE A 64 0.50 12.29 3.66
N THR A 65 1.41 11.34 3.79
CA THR A 65 2.81 11.59 4.16
C THR A 65 3.71 11.29 2.98
N GLU A 66 4.88 11.92 2.94
CA GLU A 66 5.84 11.79 1.85
C GLU A 66 6.25 10.32 1.57
N PRO A 67 6.49 9.45 2.58
CA PRO A 67 6.82 8.04 2.33
C PRO A 67 5.69 7.23 1.71
N MET A 68 4.47 7.77 1.61
CA MET A 68 3.39 7.11 0.86
C MET A 68 3.54 7.33 -0.65
N PHE A 69 4.19 8.41 -1.08
CA PHE A 69 4.47 8.71 -2.48
C PHE A 69 5.87 8.25 -2.90
N ASP A 70 6.83 8.27 -1.97
CA ASP A 70 8.21 7.83 -2.19
C ASP A 70 8.54 6.63 -1.29
N PRO A 71 8.46 5.39 -1.83
CA PRO A 71 8.79 4.19 -1.09
C PRO A 71 10.25 4.15 -0.60
N GLU A 72 11.21 4.73 -1.33
CA GLU A 72 12.64 4.64 -0.97
C GLU A 72 12.94 5.30 0.38
N MET A 73 12.17 6.33 0.75
CA MET A 73 12.28 7.00 2.05
C MET A 73 12.07 6.06 3.24
N ARG A 74 11.51 4.86 3.01
CA ARG A 74 11.25 3.87 4.06
C ARG A 74 12.45 2.97 4.34
N PHE A 75 13.43 2.87 3.44
CA PHE A 75 14.52 1.91 3.58
C PHE A 75 15.36 2.14 4.84
N ALA A 76 15.80 3.37 5.09
CA ALA A 76 16.58 3.67 6.30
C ALA A 76 15.79 3.41 7.59
N PRO A 77 14.53 3.88 7.75
CA PRO A 77 13.70 3.51 8.89
C PRO A 77 13.46 2.00 9.03
N MET A 78 13.24 1.29 7.92
CA MET A 78 13.09 -0.17 7.93
C MET A 78 14.35 -0.85 8.45
N ASP A 79 15.52 -0.46 7.95
CA ASP A 79 16.81 -1.02 8.36
C ASP A 79 17.10 -0.73 9.85
N GLU A 80 16.74 0.46 10.34
CA GLU A 80 16.94 0.86 11.74
C GLU A 80 16.14 0.00 12.72
N VAL A 81 14.90 -0.35 12.37
CA VAL A 81 14.02 -1.16 13.23
C VAL A 81 14.05 -2.65 12.91
N GLY A 82 14.85 -3.05 11.92
CA GLY A 82 15.00 -4.45 11.49
C GLY A 82 13.81 -5.01 10.71
N VAL A 83 13.09 -4.19 9.95
CA VAL A 83 12.05 -4.64 9.01
C VAL A 83 12.69 -5.02 7.68
N ASP A 84 12.66 -6.31 7.35
CA ASP A 84 13.22 -6.81 6.10
C ASP A 84 12.30 -6.52 4.90
N MET A 85 10.98 -6.65 5.10
CA MET A 85 9.98 -6.51 4.04
C MET A 85 8.70 -5.82 4.53
N GLN A 86 8.07 -5.04 3.65
CA GLN A 86 6.73 -4.49 3.87
C GLN A 86 5.74 -5.02 2.84
N LEU A 87 4.55 -5.39 3.31
CA LEU A 87 3.39 -5.65 2.48
C LEU A 87 2.63 -4.33 2.28
N LEU A 88 2.73 -3.78 1.07
CA LEU A 88 2.14 -2.50 0.69
C LEU A 88 0.68 -2.67 0.28
N SER A 89 -0.17 -1.77 0.76
CA SER A 89 -1.57 -1.66 0.36
C SER A 89 -1.91 -0.22 -0.02
N TYR A 90 -2.82 -0.01 -0.96
CA TYR A 90 -3.26 1.35 -1.26
C TYR A 90 -4.05 1.95 -0.09
N THR A 91 -3.71 3.18 0.25
CA THR A 91 -4.33 3.94 1.34
C THR A 91 -5.84 4.14 1.16
N CYS A 92 -6.52 4.50 2.26
CA CYS A 92 -7.88 5.00 2.20
C CYS A 92 -7.95 6.35 1.46
N PRO A 93 -9.08 6.72 0.85
CA PRO A 93 -10.35 5.97 0.76
C PRO A 93 -10.38 4.81 -0.25
N ASN A 94 -9.24 4.38 -0.81
CA ASN A 94 -9.13 3.25 -1.73
C ASN A 94 -10.15 3.37 -2.90
N THR A 95 -10.78 2.29 -3.37
CA THR A 95 -11.78 2.31 -4.45
C THR A 95 -13.18 2.73 -4.00
N TYR A 96 -13.42 2.94 -2.71
CA TYR A 96 -14.78 3.05 -2.15
C TYR A 96 -15.57 4.29 -2.59
N TRP A 97 -14.90 5.34 -3.03
CA TRP A 97 -15.52 6.59 -3.48
C TRP A 97 -15.87 6.58 -4.97
N ALA A 98 -15.29 5.66 -5.75
CA ALA A 98 -15.45 5.64 -7.19
C ALA A 98 -16.83 5.14 -7.60
N GLY A 99 -17.42 5.83 -8.59
CA GLY A 99 -18.62 5.40 -9.29
C GLY A 99 -18.33 4.40 -10.40
N PRO A 100 -19.36 3.78 -10.99
CA PRO A 100 -19.23 2.76 -12.04
C PRO A 100 -18.36 3.19 -13.22
N ASP A 101 -18.40 4.47 -13.60
CA ASP A 101 -17.71 4.98 -14.80
C ASP A 101 -16.19 5.11 -14.64
N ILE A 102 -15.68 5.16 -13.40
CA ILE A 102 -14.25 5.41 -13.12
C ILE A 102 -13.59 4.28 -12.33
N VAL A 103 -14.38 3.41 -11.67
CA VAL A 103 -13.86 2.45 -10.71
C VAL A 103 -12.88 1.44 -11.32
N GLU A 104 -13.12 0.99 -12.56
CA GLU A 104 -12.19 0.09 -13.25
C GLU A 104 -10.84 0.78 -13.52
N HIS A 105 -10.88 1.97 -14.12
CA HIS A 105 -9.67 2.74 -14.43
C HIS A 105 -8.88 3.09 -13.17
N LEU A 106 -9.56 3.54 -12.11
CA LEU A 106 -8.95 3.81 -10.81
C LEU A 106 -8.26 2.56 -10.26
N THR A 107 -8.96 1.43 -10.23
CA THR A 107 -8.42 0.21 -9.62
C THR A 107 -7.18 -0.28 -10.37
N ARG A 108 -7.22 -0.30 -11.70
CA ARG A 108 -6.07 -0.67 -12.52
C ARG A 108 -4.89 0.26 -12.30
N THR A 109 -5.14 1.57 -12.28
CA THR A 109 -4.11 2.60 -12.00
C THR A 109 -3.42 2.35 -10.66
N MET A 110 -4.20 2.02 -9.62
CA MET A 110 -3.65 1.69 -8.31
C MET A 110 -2.80 0.42 -8.35
N ASN A 111 -3.32 -0.67 -8.91
CA ASN A 111 -2.62 -1.94 -8.90
C ASN A 111 -1.40 -1.97 -9.82
N ASP A 112 -1.44 -1.28 -10.95
CA ASP A 112 -0.28 -1.17 -11.86
C ASP A 112 0.86 -0.39 -11.20
N HIS A 113 0.55 0.71 -10.50
CA HIS A 113 1.55 1.45 -9.72
C HIS A 113 2.11 0.59 -8.58
N LEU A 114 1.26 -0.09 -7.82
CA LEU A 114 1.69 -0.98 -6.75
C LEU A 114 2.62 -2.08 -7.27
N ALA A 115 2.24 -2.74 -8.37
CA ALA A 115 3.05 -3.77 -9.00
C ALA A 115 4.39 -3.21 -9.50
N SER A 116 4.40 -2.03 -10.11
CA SER A 116 5.63 -1.35 -10.53
C SER A 116 6.59 -1.13 -9.35
N VAL A 117 6.09 -0.65 -8.21
CA VAL A 117 6.90 -0.43 -7.00
C VAL A 117 7.44 -1.76 -6.44
N CYS A 118 6.59 -2.79 -6.36
CA CYS A 118 7.02 -4.11 -5.89
C CYS A 118 8.07 -4.74 -6.81
N ASN A 119 7.93 -4.57 -8.13
CA ASN A 119 8.90 -5.07 -9.11
C ASN A 119 10.23 -4.32 -9.09
N GLN A 120 10.23 -3.06 -8.68
CA GLN A 120 11.45 -2.27 -8.55
C GLN A 120 12.28 -2.70 -7.33
N TRP A 121 11.62 -3.10 -6.22
CA TRP A 121 12.28 -3.57 -5.00
C TRP A 121 11.69 -4.88 -4.46
N PRO A 122 11.85 -6.00 -5.19
CA PRO A 122 11.23 -7.27 -4.84
C PRO A 122 11.80 -7.90 -3.56
N ASP A 123 12.95 -7.46 -3.07
CA ASP A 123 13.47 -7.93 -1.77
C ASP A 123 12.90 -7.14 -0.58
N ARG A 124 12.29 -5.98 -0.83
CA ARG A 124 11.78 -5.06 0.21
C ARG A 124 10.26 -4.96 0.23
N TYR A 125 9.59 -5.21 -0.89
CA TYR A 125 8.15 -4.99 -1.02
C TYR A 125 7.38 -6.16 -1.64
N ARG A 126 6.17 -6.35 -1.11
CA ARG A 126 5.10 -7.17 -1.68
C ARG A 126 3.82 -6.34 -1.73
N GLY A 127 2.90 -6.65 -2.64
CA GLY A 127 1.67 -5.87 -2.84
C GLY A 127 0.40 -6.60 -2.42
N LEU A 128 -0.52 -5.88 -1.78
CA LEU A 128 -1.93 -6.26 -1.64
C LEU A 128 -2.77 -5.47 -2.64
N ALA A 129 -3.19 -6.15 -3.70
CA ALA A 129 -4.03 -5.56 -4.73
C ALA A 129 -5.36 -5.06 -4.14
N SER A 130 -5.80 -3.90 -4.62
CA SER A 130 -7.13 -3.37 -4.33
C SER A 130 -8.13 -3.88 -5.35
N VAL A 131 -9.35 -4.15 -4.90
CA VAL A 131 -10.45 -4.60 -5.78
C VAL A 131 -11.71 -3.76 -5.53
N PRO A 132 -12.54 -3.51 -6.55
CA PRO A 132 -13.75 -2.71 -6.40
C PRO A 132 -14.90 -3.52 -5.81
N LEU A 133 -14.92 -3.68 -4.48
CA LEU A 133 -15.88 -4.54 -3.76
C LEU A 133 -17.37 -4.22 -4.00
N LYS A 134 -17.71 -3.07 -4.58
CA LYS A 134 -19.08 -2.70 -4.97
C LYS A 134 -19.52 -3.31 -6.31
N ASN A 135 -18.60 -3.85 -7.10
CA ASN A 135 -18.85 -4.49 -8.39
C ASN A 135 -18.13 -5.85 -8.40
N VAL A 136 -18.89 -6.93 -8.26
CA VAL A 136 -18.34 -8.28 -8.07
C VAL A 136 -17.59 -8.75 -9.31
N GLU A 137 -18.13 -8.49 -10.50
CA GLU A 137 -17.52 -8.89 -11.77
C GLU A 137 -16.17 -8.21 -11.98
N LEU A 138 -16.08 -6.90 -11.75
CA LEU A 138 -14.82 -6.17 -11.82
C LEU A 138 -13.85 -6.59 -10.71
N ALA A 139 -14.34 -6.90 -9.51
CA ALA A 139 -13.50 -7.37 -8.41
C ALA A 139 -12.84 -8.71 -8.71
N ILE A 140 -13.58 -9.66 -9.28
CA ILE A 140 -13.05 -10.96 -9.71
C ILE A 140 -12.03 -10.76 -10.84
N SER A 141 -12.41 -10.01 -11.88
CA SER A 141 -11.52 -9.78 -13.03
C SER A 141 -10.21 -9.11 -12.63
N GLU A 142 -10.24 -8.14 -11.73
CA GLU A 142 -9.03 -7.47 -11.28
C GLU A 142 -8.21 -8.33 -10.30
N MET A 143 -8.85 -9.17 -9.49
CA MET A 143 -8.15 -10.15 -8.65
C MET A 143 -7.38 -11.15 -9.51
N GLU A 144 -8.01 -11.70 -10.55
CA GLU A 144 -7.36 -12.62 -11.51
C GLU A 144 -6.16 -11.93 -12.17
N ARG A 145 -6.35 -10.71 -12.71
CA ARG A 145 -5.27 -9.93 -13.32
C ARG A 145 -4.12 -9.64 -12.34
N ALA A 146 -4.44 -9.32 -11.09
CA ALA A 146 -3.42 -9.04 -10.09
C ALA A 146 -2.58 -10.27 -9.73
N VAL A 147 -3.19 -11.46 -9.75
CA VAL A 147 -2.49 -12.73 -9.50
C VAL A 147 -1.68 -13.16 -10.72
N ASP A 148 -2.31 -13.18 -11.90
CA ASP A 148 -1.76 -13.82 -13.10
C ASP A 148 -0.82 -12.90 -13.90
N ASP A 149 -1.17 -11.61 -14.03
CA ASP A 149 -0.49 -10.70 -14.97
C ASP A 149 0.48 -9.73 -14.28
N LEU A 150 0.12 -9.25 -13.08
CA LEU A 150 0.93 -8.28 -12.35
C LEU A 150 2.02 -8.91 -11.47
N GLY A 151 2.19 -10.23 -11.58
CA GLY A 151 3.16 -10.97 -10.81
C GLY A 151 2.76 -11.00 -9.34
N GLY A 152 1.54 -11.43 -9.04
CA GLY A 152 1.19 -11.89 -7.71
C GLY A 152 2.27 -12.87 -7.28
N THR A 153 3.22 -12.40 -6.47
CA THR A 153 4.47 -13.07 -6.11
C THR A 153 4.15 -14.24 -5.20
N TRP A 154 3.58 -15.29 -5.77
CA TRP A 154 3.17 -16.53 -5.10
C TRP A 154 3.84 -17.75 -5.72
N SER A 155 4.57 -17.58 -6.84
CA SER A 155 5.44 -18.60 -7.39
C SER A 155 6.84 -18.50 -6.78
N GLY A 156 7.02 -19.23 -5.66
CA GLY A 156 8.25 -19.93 -5.26
C GLY A 156 9.55 -19.15 -5.20
#